data_AF-A0A917PTP2-F1
#
_entry.id   AF-A0A917PTP2-F1
#
_cell.length_a   1.000
_cell.length_b   1.000
_cell.length_c   1.000
_cell.angle_alpha   90.00
_cell.angle_beta   90.00
_cell.angle_gamma   90.00
#
_symmetry.space_group_name_H-M   'P 1'
#
loop_
_entity.id
_entity.type
_entity.pdbx_description
1 polymer ?
#
loop_
_entity_poly.entity_id
_entity_poly.type
_entity_poly.pdbx_seq_one_letter_code
_entity_poly.pdbx_strand_id
1 'polypeptide(L)'
;MTATASVEGYLRHLTVERGLARNTVTSYRRDLGLYADWLAARGFDGPGAVREQDLADFVRFLGAERRPALATSSIARVLSAVRGLHRFLAEEGVIEADVSRELRPPKLPMRLPKAIPVEEVEALLAAVGGEELHELRDTALLELLYATGARVSEAVSLNVDDLVDDEVVRLFGKGGKQRIVPLGSYARRAIDAYLVRARPALSARGTATPALFLGLRGRRMSRQAAWDVIHRAAERAGLGASVSPARRGCRRARGAGVARAFVGRDDPDLHAGHSRYTPGDVHGFPPACSLESTKHLRDAGADDAGERPDVTNQTQDPADGIASLEPEVGPAGRPHRDFPEPAPLRSHGPARIIALCNQKGGVGKTTTTINLGATLAEYGRRVLAVDFDPQGALSAGLGVQTHDAPTIYDLLLSRSIEPADAIQHTMVEGLDVIPANIDLSAAEVHLVTEVAREQILAGVLRRVAPDYDVILIDCQPSLGLLTVNALTASHGVVIPLECEYFALRGVALLIETIEKVRDRLNPAIELDGILATMYDARTLHSREVLERVVDAFGDKVLETVITRTVKFPDATVAATPITEFAPDHQASTSYRQLARELVFRGAVA
;
A
#
# COMPACT_ATOMS: atom_id res chain seq x y z
N MET A 1 -11.04 36.01 27.55
CA MET A 1 -10.53 34.79 28.24
C MET A 1 -9.02 34.75 28.06
N THR A 2 -8.23 34.52 29.10
CA THR A 2 -6.75 34.53 28.98
C THR A 2 -6.24 33.38 28.11
N ALA A 3 -5.04 33.51 27.53
CA ALA A 3 -4.41 32.46 26.73
C ALA A 3 -4.29 31.13 27.50
N THR A 4 -3.84 31.17 28.75
CA THR A 4 -3.70 29.99 29.60
C THR A 4 -5.05 29.32 29.90
N ALA A 5 -6.09 30.11 30.21
CA ALA A 5 -7.42 29.57 30.46
C ALA A 5 -8.01 28.90 29.21
N SER A 6 -7.80 29.50 28.03
CA SER A 6 -8.25 28.96 26.74
C SER A 6 -7.56 27.62 26.43
N VAL A 7 -6.25 27.53 26.69
CA VAL A 7 -5.48 26.29 26.51
C VAL A 7 -5.93 25.19 27.46
N GLU A 8 -6.10 25.48 28.76
CA GLU A 8 -6.58 24.48 29.71
C GLU A 8 -8.01 24.00 29.40
N GLY A 9 -8.90 24.91 28.98
CA GLY A 9 -10.25 24.56 28.53
C GLY A 9 -10.22 23.57 27.37
N TYR A 10 -9.41 23.87 26.34
CA TYR A 10 -9.27 22.98 25.19
C TYR A 10 -8.59 21.65 25.55
N LEU A 11 -7.56 21.65 26.38
CA LEU A 11 -6.92 20.40 26.85
C LEU A 11 -7.89 19.52 27.66
N ARG A 12 -8.80 20.14 28.41
CA ARG A 12 -9.87 19.43 29.12
C ARG A 12 -10.87 18.83 28.13
N HIS A 13 -11.34 19.59 27.13
CA HIS A 13 -12.18 19.07 26.04
C HIS A 13 -11.51 17.87 25.34
N LEU A 14 -10.22 17.99 25.00
CA LEU A 14 -9.45 16.90 24.39
C LEU A 14 -9.36 15.64 25.26
N THR A 15 -9.34 15.80 26.58
CA THR A 15 -9.22 14.69 27.52
C THR A 15 -10.57 14.05 27.82
N VAL A 16 -11.59 14.86 28.09
CA VAL A 16 -12.89 14.42 28.61
C VAL A 16 -13.84 14.05 27.47
N GLU A 17 -14.01 14.95 26.49
CA GLU A 17 -14.98 14.75 25.41
C GLU A 17 -14.40 13.96 24.24
N ARG A 18 -13.15 14.24 23.87
CA ARG A 18 -12.47 13.53 22.77
C ARG A 18 -11.74 12.26 23.22
N GLY A 19 -11.64 12.01 24.53
CA GLY A 19 -11.02 10.81 25.09
C GLY A 19 -9.56 10.59 24.66
N LEU A 20 -8.80 11.66 24.36
CA LEU A 20 -7.44 11.49 23.83
C LEU A 20 -6.49 10.91 24.88
N ALA A 21 -5.58 10.04 24.41
CA ALA A 21 -4.59 9.41 25.26
C ALA A 21 -3.69 10.44 25.97
N ARG A 22 -3.31 10.16 27.23
CA ARG A 22 -2.52 11.06 28.08
C ARG A 22 -1.26 11.59 27.40
N ASN A 23 -0.53 10.76 26.64
CA ASN A 23 0.68 11.18 25.92
C ASN A 23 0.38 12.15 24.76
N THR A 24 -0.77 12.00 24.11
CA THR A 24 -1.23 12.93 23.09
C THR A 24 -1.57 14.28 23.71
N VAL A 25 -2.32 14.27 24.82
CA VAL A 25 -2.66 15.50 25.57
C VAL A 25 -1.39 16.22 26.06
N THR A 26 -0.40 15.50 26.59
CA THR A 26 0.91 16.08 26.97
C THR A 26 1.63 16.74 25.79
N SER A 27 1.50 16.17 24.58
CA SER A 27 2.10 16.75 23.37
C SER A 27 1.39 18.05 22.96
N TYR A 28 0.06 18.07 22.98
CA TYR A 28 -0.75 19.28 22.74
C TYR A 28 -0.45 20.36 23.78
N ARG A 29 -0.35 20.01 25.06
CA ARG A 29 -0.01 20.94 26.15
C ARG A 29 1.33 21.64 25.89
N ARG A 30 2.34 20.88 25.47
CA ARG A 30 3.66 21.45 25.14
C ARG A 30 3.60 22.42 23.96
N ASP A 31 2.85 22.06 22.91
CA ASP A 31 2.77 22.86 21.69
C ASP A 31 1.96 24.13 21.89
N LEU A 32 0.82 24.02 22.59
CA LEU A 32 -0.03 25.16 22.93
C LEU A 32 0.60 26.08 23.97
N GLY A 33 1.45 25.54 24.85
CA GLY A 33 2.27 26.35 25.76
C GLY A 33 3.15 27.34 25.00
N LEU A 34 3.80 26.91 23.90
CA LEU A 34 4.61 27.81 23.06
C LEU A 34 3.78 28.96 22.46
N TYR A 35 2.52 28.69 22.14
CA TYR A 35 1.61 29.70 21.60
C TYR A 35 1.12 30.66 22.69
N ALA A 36 0.74 30.14 23.87
CA ALA A 36 0.33 30.96 25.00
C ALA A 36 1.46 31.88 25.50
N ASP A 37 2.69 31.37 25.59
CA ASP A 37 3.86 32.16 25.97
C ASP A 37 4.14 33.28 24.95
N TRP A 38 4.00 32.97 23.65
CA TRP A 38 4.16 33.96 22.59
C TRP A 38 3.09 35.06 22.62
N LEU A 39 1.82 34.69 22.86
CA LEU A 39 0.72 35.65 23.03
C LEU A 39 0.99 36.59 24.21
N ALA A 40 1.39 36.04 25.35
CA ALA A 40 1.70 36.82 26.55
C ALA A 40 2.87 37.78 26.31
N ALA A 41 3.94 37.33 25.66
CA ALA A 41 5.10 38.16 25.35
C ALA A 41 4.80 39.33 24.39
N ARG A 42 3.78 39.17 23.53
CA ARG A 42 3.31 40.20 22.58
C ARG A 42 2.18 41.07 23.15
N GLY A 43 1.75 40.83 24.38
CA GLY A 43 0.70 41.60 25.06
C GLY A 43 -0.73 41.29 24.60
N PHE A 44 -0.98 40.11 24.03
CA PHE A 44 -2.35 39.70 23.70
C PHE A 44 -3.09 39.20 24.95
N ASP A 45 -4.31 39.69 25.15
CA ASP A 45 -5.20 39.25 26.25
C ASP A 45 -5.70 37.81 26.09
N GLY A 46 -5.57 37.23 24.89
CA GLY A 46 -5.95 35.86 24.59
C GLY A 46 -6.11 35.61 23.09
N PRO A 47 -6.50 34.38 22.70
CA PRO A 47 -6.61 34.00 21.29
C PRO A 47 -7.65 34.79 20.50
N GLY A 48 -8.66 35.37 21.16
CA GLY A 48 -9.71 36.17 20.49
C GLY A 48 -9.25 37.54 19.97
N ALA A 49 -8.10 38.04 20.42
CA ALA A 49 -7.52 39.29 19.93
C ALA A 49 -6.58 39.09 18.72
N VAL A 50 -6.39 37.85 18.30
CA VAL A 50 -5.43 37.45 17.26
C VAL A 50 -6.08 37.55 15.88
N ARG A 51 -5.38 38.14 14.92
CA ARG A 51 -5.76 38.21 13.51
C ARG A 51 -4.91 37.25 12.67
N GLU A 52 -5.30 37.05 11.42
CA GLU A 52 -4.57 36.17 10.49
C GLU A 52 -3.08 36.54 10.34
N GLN A 53 -2.79 37.85 10.28
CA GLN A 53 -1.44 38.38 10.17
C GLN A 53 -0.58 38.01 11.40
N ASP A 54 -1.18 38.00 12.60
CA ASP A 54 -0.50 37.64 13.83
C ASP A 54 -0.11 36.14 13.84
N LEU A 55 -0.93 35.28 13.23
CA LEU A 55 -0.57 33.87 13.07
C LEU A 55 0.60 33.67 12.11
N ALA A 56 0.71 34.48 11.06
CA ALA A 56 1.88 34.46 10.17
C ALA A 56 3.16 34.88 10.92
N ASP A 57 3.05 35.89 11.81
CA ASP A 57 4.15 36.30 12.68
C ASP A 57 4.52 35.21 13.70
N PHE A 58 3.55 34.45 14.21
CA PHE A 58 3.82 33.31 15.07
C PHE A 58 4.60 32.21 14.33
N VAL A 59 4.27 31.92 13.06
CA VAL A 59 5.03 30.98 12.22
C VAL A 59 6.48 31.45 12.06
N ARG A 60 6.69 32.75 11.79
CA ARG A 60 8.02 33.35 11.67
C ARG A 60 8.79 33.22 12.99
N PHE A 61 8.14 33.47 14.12
CA PHE A 61 8.72 33.28 15.44
C PHE A 61 9.22 31.85 15.66
N LEU A 62 8.42 30.84 15.34
CA LEU A 62 8.80 29.43 15.53
C LEU A 62 10.01 29.01 14.68
N GLY A 63 10.12 29.55 13.45
CA GLY A 63 11.16 29.16 12.48
C GLY A 63 12.44 29.99 12.53
N ALA A 64 12.38 31.26 12.95
CA ALA A 64 13.51 32.18 12.84
C ALA A 64 13.89 32.90 14.14
N GLU A 65 12.91 33.40 14.90
CA GLU A 65 13.15 34.28 16.06
C GLU A 65 13.38 33.50 17.36
N ARG A 66 12.73 32.33 17.52
CA ARG A 66 12.93 31.44 18.66
C ARG A 66 14.31 30.79 18.63
N ARG A 67 14.93 30.64 19.82
CA ARG A 67 16.19 29.90 20.00
C ARG A 67 16.01 28.69 20.94
N PRO A 68 16.29 27.45 20.49
CA PRO A 68 16.61 27.06 19.11
C PRO A 68 15.39 27.17 18.18
N ALA A 69 15.62 27.44 16.89
CA ALA A 69 14.59 27.41 15.88
C ALA A 69 13.99 25.99 15.76
N LEU A 70 12.69 25.90 15.52
CA LEU A 70 12.05 24.61 15.33
C LEU A 70 12.27 24.08 13.91
N ALA A 71 12.43 22.77 13.79
CA ALA A 71 12.39 22.11 12.49
C ALA A 71 10.98 22.24 11.88
N THR A 72 10.90 22.21 10.56
CA THR A 72 9.64 22.33 9.79
C THR A 72 8.54 21.40 10.30
N SER A 73 8.89 20.16 10.69
CA SER A 73 7.96 19.14 11.21
C SER A 73 7.37 19.52 12.56
N SER A 74 8.20 20.11 13.42
CA SER A 74 7.76 20.64 14.71
C SER A 74 6.86 21.87 14.52
N ILE A 75 7.17 22.75 13.56
CA ILE A 75 6.31 23.90 13.22
C ILE A 75 4.94 23.41 12.76
N ALA A 76 4.88 22.49 11.78
CA ALA A 76 3.63 21.96 11.27
C ALA A 76 2.74 21.34 12.37
N ARG A 77 3.36 20.62 13.32
CA ARG A 77 2.67 20.03 14.48
C ARG A 77 2.11 21.10 15.43
N VAL A 78 2.89 22.13 15.75
CA VAL A 78 2.44 23.25 16.61
C VAL A 78 1.28 23.98 15.95
N LEU A 79 1.36 24.29 14.65
CA LEU A 79 0.26 24.96 13.93
C LEU A 79 -1.01 24.10 13.89
N SER A 80 -0.88 22.78 13.79
CA SER A 80 -2.05 21.88 13.90
C SER A 80 -2.72 21.98 15.27
N ALA A 81 -1.96 22.12 16.35
CA ALA A 81 -2.52 22.29 17.69
C ALA A 81 -3.22 23.65 17.84
N VAL A 82 -2.60 24.72 17.35
CA VAL A 82 -3.18 26.09 17.37
C VAL A 82 -4.46 26.16 16.55
N ARG A 83 -4.51 25.54 15.37
CA ARG A 83 -5.74 25.46 14.57
C ARG A 83 -6.88 24.74 15.30
N GLY A 84 -6.56 23.66 16.01
CA GLY A 84 -7.54 22.96 16.83
C GLY A 84 -8.08 23.82 17.96
N LEU A 85 -7.22 24.60 18.62
CA LEU A 85 -7.63 25.53 19.68
C LEU A 85 -8.57 26.63 19.14
N HIS A 86 -8.20 27.30 18.05
CA HIS A 86 -9.02 28.39 17.48
C HIS A 86 -10.39 27.88 17.01
N ARG A 87 -10.42 26.72 16.34
CA ARG A 87 -11.69 26.08 15.97
C ARG A 87 -12.56 25.78 17.18
N PHE A 88 -12.00 25.16 18.22
CA PHE A 88 -12.72 24.86 19.45
C PHE A 88 -13.30 26.13 20.09
N LEU A 89 -12.51 27.20 20.19
CA LEU A 89 -12.98 28.47 20.77
C LEU A 89 -14.09 29.11 19.94
N ALA A 90 -14.06 28.97 18.62
CA ALA A 90 -15.12 29.46 17.73
C ALA A 90 -16.39 28.61 17.86
N GLU A 91 -16.27 27.28 17.95
CA GLU A 91 -17.39 26.35 18.17
C GLU A 91 -18.07 26.60 19.53
N GLU A 92 -17.31 26.92 20.58
CA GLU A 92 -17.81 27.28 21.91
C GLU A 92 -18.31 28.73 22.01
N GLY A 93 -18.25 29.52 20.93
CA GLY A 93 -18.68 30.94 20.92
C GLY A 93 -17.79 31.86 21.77
N VAL A 94 -16.59 31.42 22.14
CA VAL A 94 -15.62 32.23 22.92
C VAL A 94 -14.91 33.26 22.04
N ILE A 95 -14.78 32.99 20.74
CA ILE A 95 -14.28 33.92 19.72
C ILE A 95 -15.26 33.97 18.55
N GLU A 96 -15.35 35.13 17.88
CA GLU A 96 -16.34 35.35 16.81
C GLU A 96 -16.07 34.52 15.54
N ALA A 97 -14.79 34.27 15.23
CA ALA A 97 -14.40 33.52 14.03
C ALA A 97 -13.07 32.78 14.20
N ASP A 98 -12.93 31.63 13.52
CA ASP A 98 -11.68 30.88 13.44
C ASP A 98 -10.73 31.53 12.41
N VAL A 99 -9.83 32.40 12.90
CA VAL A 99 -8.78 33.06 12.10
C VAL A 99 -7.67 32.11 11.64
N SER A 100 -7.69 30.84 12.05
CA SER A 100 -6.65 29.86 11.72
C SER A 100 -6.98 29.00 10.48
N ARG A 101 -8.14 29.25 9.84
CA ARG A 101 -8.63 28.48 8.70
C ARG A 101 -7.64 28.43 7.54
N GLU A 102 -7.08 29.59 7.17
CA GLU A 102 -6.17 29.74 6.03
C GLU A 102 -4.71 29.41 6.35
N LEU A 103 -4.37 29.21 7.61
CA LEU A 103 -3.01 28.90 8.04
C LEU A 103 -2.55 27.56 7.46
N ARG A 104 -1.67 27.62 6.45
CA ARG A 104 -1.09 26.43 5.78
C ARG A 104 0.18 25.98 6.51
N PRO A 105 0.20 24.79 7.13
CA PRO A 105 1.43 24.24 7.69
C PRO A 105 2.48 24.02 6.59
N PRO A 106 3.77 24.23 6.87
CA PRO A 106 4.81 24.03 5.87
C PRO A 106 4.84 22.57 5.39
N LYS A 107 4.92 22.37 4.07
CA LYS A 107 5.00 21.03 3.46
C LYS A 107 6.26 20.33 3.95
N LEU A 108 6.09 19.19 4.61
CA LEU A 108 7.20 18.40 5.10
C LEU A 108 7.74 17.51 3.99
N PRO A 109 9.06 17.50 3.74
CA PRO A 109 9.64 16.45 2.93
C PRO A 109 9.44 15.14 3.69
N MET A 110 8.51 14.31 3.23
CA MET A 110 8.36 12.97 3.76
C MET A 110 9.45 12.13 3.10
N ARG A 111 10.42 11.69 3.90
CA ARG A 111 11.34 10.64 3.48
C ARG A 111 10.72 9.33 3.93
N LEU A 112 10.51 8.42 3.00
CA LEU A 112 10.19 7.05 3.36
C LEU A 112 11.34 6.47 4.20
N PRO A 113 11.05 5.79 5.32
CA PRO A 113 12.01 4.91 5.94
C PRO A 113 12.48 3.90 4.90
N LYS A 114 13.80 3.73 4.76
CA LYS A 114 14.35 2.68 3.90
C LYS A 114 13.98 1.33 4.52
N ALA A 115 13.38 0.43 3.76
CA ALA A 115 13.25 -0.94 4.24
C ALA A 115 14.63 -1.57 4.32
N ILE A 116 14.78 -2.40 5.34
CA ILE A 116 15.96 -3.21 5.59
C ILE A 116 15.79 -4.48 4.74
N PRO A 117 16.71 -4.80 3.81
CA PRO A 117 16.75 -6.08 3.09
C PRO A 117 16.67 -7.28 4.04
N VAL A 118 16.16 -8.42 3.57
CA VAL A 118 15.98 -9.62 4.41
C VAL A 118 17.32 -10.09 4.99
N GLU A 119 18.39 -9.97 4.22
CA GLU A 119 19.76 -10.31 4.60
C GLU A 119 20.26 -9.40 5.72
N GLU A 120 19.92 -8.12 5.66
CA GLU A 120 20.24 -7.16 6.72
C GLU A 120 19.41 -7.45 7.99
N VAL A 121 18.17 -7.90 7.87
CA VAL A 121 17.36 -8.34 9.02
C VAL A 121 17.92 -9.61 9.64
N GLU A 122 18.28 -10.61 8.84
CA GLU A 122 18.91 -11.84 9.34
C GLU A 122 20.23 -11.53 10.06
N ALA A 123 21.04 -10.62 9.50
CA ALA A 123 22.26 -10.14 10.15
C ALA A 123 21.96 -9.41 11.48
N LEU A 124 20.89 -8.61 11.53
CA LEU A 124 20.45 -7.91 12.75
C LEU A 124 20.01 -8.88 13.85
N LEU A 125 19.25 -9.92 13.51
CA LEU A 125 18.80 -10.95 14.44
C LEU A 125 19.97 -11.83 14.89
N ALA A 126 20.87 -12.21 13.98
CA ALA A 126 22.06 -12.98 14.30
C ALA A 126 23.08 -12.20 15.16
N ALA A 127 23.10 -10.87 15.05
CA ALA A 127 23.98 -10.00 15.84
C ALA A 127 23.57 -9.89 17.32
N VAL A 128 22.40 -10.43 17.70
CA VAL A 128 21.94 -10.47 19.09
C VAL A 128 21.76 -11.91 19.53
N GLY A 129 22.72 -12.39 20.32
CA GLY A 129 22.72 -13.71 20.90
C GLY A 129 23.71 -13.78 22.06
N GLY A 130 23.55 -14.80 22.88
CA GLY A 130 24.33 -15.02 24.10
C GLY A 130 23.46 -15.48 25.27
N GLU A 131 24.09 -15.76 26.39
CA GLU A 131 23.43 -16.34 27.57
C GLU A 131 23.23 -15.33 28.70
N GLU A 132 23.77 -14.12 28.57
CA GLU A 132 23.62 -13.08 29.59
C GLU A 132 22.17 -12.56 29.64
N LEU A 133 21.75 -12.11 30.83
CA LEU A 133 20.37 -11.68 31.09
C LEU A 133 19.87 -10.60 30.11
N HIS A 134 20.76 -9.71 29.69
CA HIS A 134 20.43 -8.62 28.79
C HIS A 134 20.42 -9.05 27.32
N GLU A 135 21.20 -10.06 26.95
CA GLU A 135 21.26 -10.61 25.59
C GLU A 135 19.99 -11.40 25.28
N LEU A 136 19.57 -12.27 26.20
CA LEU A 136 18.29 -13.00 26.08
C LEU A 136 17.10 -12.06 25.94
N ARG A 137 17.09 -10.95 26.70
CA ARG A 137 16.08 -9.90 26.58
C ARG A 137 16.12 -9.23 25.21
N ASP A 138 17.31 -8.85 24.77
CA ASP A 138 17.51 -8.08 23.53
C ASP A 138 17.15 -8.94 22.31
N THR A 139 17.47 -10.25 22.31
CA THR A 139 17.05 -11.22 21.30
C THR A 139 15.52 -11.33 21.28
N ALA A 140 14.88 -11.54 22.44
CA ALA A 140 13.42 -11.63 22.53
C ALA A 140 12.71 -10.35 22.04
N LEU A 141 13.29 -9.17 22.31
CA LEU A 141 12.75 -7.90 21.85
C LEU A 141 12.81 -7.78 20.33
N LEU A 142 13.95 -8.11 19.71
CA LEU A 142 14.12 -8.00 18.26
C LEU A 142 13.28 -9.03 17.51
N GLU A 143 13.26 -10.27 17.98
CA GLU A 143 12.44 -11.33 17.40
C GLU A 143 10.94 -10.98 17.46
N LEU A 144 10.46 -10.44 18.60
CA LEU A 144 9.08 -9.97 18.70
C LEU A 144 8.78 -8.82 17.73
N LEU A 145 9.65 -7.81 17.68
CA LEU A 145 9.47 -6.65 16.79
C LEU A 145 9.42 -7.09 15.32
N TYR A 146 10.29 -8.03 14.94
CA TYR A 146 10.34 -8.54 13.58
C TYR A 146 9.13 -9.42 13.24
N ALA A 147 8.82 -10.41 14.09
CA ALA A 147 7.72 -11.33 13.86
C ALA A 147 6.35 -10.63 13.78
N THR A 148 6.18 -9.53 14.51
CA THR A 148 4.86 -8.87 14.64
C THR A 148 4.73 -7.55 13.87
N GLY A 149 5.84 -6.98 13.39
CA GLY A 149 5.86 -5.63 12.85
C GLY A 149 5.40 -4.56 13.85
N ALA A 150 5.48 -4.83 15.16
CA ALA A 150 5.11 -3.90 16.21
C ALA A 150 6.03 -2.67 16.20
N ARG A 151 5.47 -1.50 16.50
CA ARG A 151 6.33 -0.34 16.79
C ARG A 151 7.07 -0.59 18.11
N VAL A 152 8.27 -0.03 18.26
CA VAL A 152 9.02 -0.08 19.52
C VAL A 152 8.18 0.37 20.71
N SER A 153 7.34 1.40 20.54
CA SER A 153 6.42 1.86 21.58
C SER A 153 5.35 0.83 21.96
N GLU A 154 4.90 0.01 21.01
CA GLU A 154 3.90 -1.02 21.23
C GLU A 154 4.55 -2.20 21.98
N ALA A 155 5.73 -2.65 21.56
CA ALA A 155 6.46 -3.75 22.19
C ALA A 155 6.87 -3.47 23.65
N VAL A 156 7.45 -2.29 23.94
CA VAL A 156 7.85 -1.95 25.32
C VAL A 156 6.67 -1.66 26.25
N SER A 157 5.46 -1.50 25.70
CA SER A 157 4.23 -1.28 26.44
C SER A 157 3.53 -2.58 26.85
N LEU A 158 3.92 -3.74 26.31
CA LEU A 158 3.32 -5.03 26.63
C LEU A 158 3.51 -5.43 28.09
N ASN A 159 2.53 -6.15 28.61
CA ASN A 159 2.59 -6.94 29.83
C ASN A 159 2.79 -8.42 29.48
N VAL A 160 3.16 -9.22 30.47
CA VAL A 160 3.25 -10.69 30.30
C VAL A 160 1.89 -11.26 29.88
N ASP A 161 0.80 -10.79 30.49
CA ASP A 161 -0.58 -11.23 30.19
C ASP A 161 -1.07 -10.85 28.79
N ASP A 162 -0.33 -10.00 28.05
CA ASP A 162 -0.65 -9.68 26.66
C ASP A 162 -0.17 -10.77 25.68
N LEU A 163 0.61 -11.76 26.15
CA LEU A 163 0.90 -13.01 25.45
C LEU A 163 -0.25 -13.98 25.74
N VAL A 164 -1.09 -14.23 24.74
CA VAL A 164 -2.29 -15.06 24.88
C VAL A 164 -1.98 -16.43 24.25
N ASP A 165 -2.21 -17.49 25.01
CA ASP A 165 -2.11 -18.89 24.58
C ASP A 165 -0.76 -19.27 23.92
N ASP A 166 0.34 -18.63 24.30
CA ASP A 166 1.72 -18.79 23.79
C ASP A 166 1.94 -18.61 22.27
N GLU A 167 0.86 -18.45 21.50
CA GLU A 167 0.88 -18.42 20.04
C GLU A 167 0.48 -17.07 19.46
N VAL A 168 -0.13 -16.19 20.26
CA VAL A 168 -0.53 -14.86 19.80
C VAL A 168 -0.20 -13.77 20.81
N VAL A 169 0.07 -12.56 20.33
CA VAL A 169 0.29 -11.37 21.15
C VAL A 169 -0.77 -10.31 20.88
N ARG A 170 -1.27 -9.69 21.94
CA ARG A 170 -2.20 -8.57 21.87
C ARG A 170 -1.45 -7.24 21.85
N LEU A 171 -1.42 -6.58 20.68
CA LEU A 171 -0.78 -5.28 20.52
C LEU A 171 -1.79 -4.14 20.62
N PHE A 172 -1.37 -3.04 21.26
CA PHE A 172 -2.17 -1.82 21.42
C PHE A 172 -1.64 -0.69 20.53
N GLY A 173 -2.41 -0.33 19.51
CA GLY A 173 -2.10 0.71 18.55
C GLY A 173 -2.62 2.10 18.91
N LYS A 174 -2.49 3.03 17.96
CA LYS A 174 -2.93 4.43 18.09
C LYS A 174 -4.45 4.49 18.39
N GLY A 175 -4.82 5.24 19.43
CA GLY A 175 -6.22 5.41 19.84
C GLY A 175 -6.77 4.25 20.65
N GLY A 176 -5.93 3.39 21.23
CA GLY A 176 -6.37 2.26 22.04
C GLY A 176 -6.88 1.07 21.24
N LYS A 177 -6.75 1.10 19.90
CA LYS A 177 -7.12 -0.01 19.01
C LYS A 177 -6.27 -1.23 19.34
N GLN A 178 -6.91 -2.39 19.44
CA GLN A 178 -6.24 -3.66 19.71
C GLN A 178 -6.14 -4.47 18.43
N ARG A 179 -5.06 -5.24 18.29
CA ARG A 179 -4.92 -6.29 17.29
C ARG A 179 -4.23 -7.50 17.90
N ILE A 180 -4.64 -8.69 17.48
CA ILE A 180 -4.02 -9.95 17.86
C ILE A 180 -3.13 -10.37 16.69
N VAL A 181 -1.87 -10.71 16.99
CA VAL A 181 -0.87 -11.06 15.97
C VAL A 181 -0.26 -12.41 16.33
N PRO A 182 -0.20 -13.38 15.41
CA PRO A 182 0.45 -14.65 15.66
C PRO A 182 1.96 -14.47 15.84
N LEU A 183 2.55 -15.24 16.75
CA LEU A 183 3.99 -15.31 16.99
C LEU A 183 4.57 -16.51 16.24
N GLY A 184 5.59 -16.26 15.42
CA GLY A 184 6.37 -17.34 14.81
C GLY A 184 7.18 -18.12 15.86
N SER A 185 7.57 -19.35 15.52
CA SER A 185 8.31 -20.25 16.41
C SER A 185 9.61 -19.65 16.96
N TYR A 186 10.33 -18.85 16.16
CA TYR A 186 11.55 -18.15 16.58
C TYR A 186 11.31 -17.11 17.68
N ALA A 187 10.29 -16.27 17.50
CA ALA A 187 9.92 -15.27 18.49
C ALA A 187 9.41 -15.90 19.78
N ARG A 188 8.61 -16.96 19.68
CA ARG A 188 8.17 -17.74 20.84
C ARG A 188 9.37 -18.28 21.63
N ARG A 189 10.29 -18.99 20.96
CA ARG A 189 11.48 -19.56 21.62
C ARG A 189 12.33 -18.50 22.32
N ALA A 190 12.52 -17.34 21.69
CA ALA A 190 13.28 -16.25 22.27
C ALA A 190 12.57 -15.62 23.48
N ILE A 191 11.26 -15.41 23.39
CA ILE A 191 10.43 -14.90 24.48
C ILE A 191 10.43 -15.88 25.65
N ASP A 192 10.25 -17.17 25.41
CA ASP A 192 10.25 -18.21 26.45
C ASP A 192 11.61 -18.28 27.15
N ALA A 193 12.70 -18.28 26.39
CA ALA A 193 14.05 -18.24 26.95
C ALA A 193 14.25 -17.00 27.84
N TYR A 194 13.76 -15.83 27.41
CA TYR A 194 13.79 -14.61 28.21
C TYR A 194 12.92 -14.70 29.46
N LEU A 195 11.67 -15.15 29.35
CA LEU A 195 10.71 -15.25 30.46
C LEU A 195 11.17 -16.22 31.54
N VAL A 196 11.82 -17.32 31.16
CA VAL A 196 12.29 -18.35 32.08
C VAL A 196 13.66 -18.00 32.67
N ARG A 197 14.63 -17.62 31.83
CA ARG A 197 16.05 -17.54 32.26
C ARG A 197 16.48 -16.14 32.70
N ALA A 198 15.86 -15.08 32.16
CA ALA A 198 16.36 -13.71 32.34
C ALA A 198 15.41 -12.77 33.09
N ARG A 199 14.12 -12.78 32.74
CA ARG A 199 13.11 -11.89 33.32
C ARG A 199 12.97 -12.04 34.84
N PRO A 200 13.01 -13.24 35.46
CA PRO A 200 12.88 -13.37 36.91
C PRO A 200 14.02 -12.66 37.66
N ALA A 201 15.25 -12.83 37.20
CA ALA A 201 16.43 -12.18 37.76
C ALA A 201 16.41 -10.65 37.59
N LEU A 202 15.88 -10.14 36.47
CA LEU A 202 15.68 -8.70 36.26
C LEU A 202 14.54 -8.14 37.12
N SER A 203 13.43 -8.88 37.26
CA SER A 203 12.27 -8.49 38.05
C SER A 203 12.61 -8.34 39.53
N ALA A 204 13.44 -9.26 40.06
CA ALA A 204 13.93 -9.21 41.45
C ALA A 204 14.72 -7.93 41.80
N ARG A 205 15.26 -7.22 40.80
CA ARG A 205 15.98 -5.95 40.99
C ARG A 205 15.07 -4.72 40.99
N GLY A 206 13.78 -4.90 40.73
CA GLY A 206 12.79 -3.83 40.56
C GLY A 206 11.59 -3.94 41.50
N THR A 207 10.52 -3.24 41.15
CA THR A 207 9.30 -3.13 41.98
C THR A 207 8.20 -4.10 41.53
N ALA A 208 8.55 -5.28 41.00
CA ALA A 208 7.62 -6.31 40.51
C ALA A 208 6.54 -5.78 39.54
N THR A 209 6.96 -5.30 38.36
CA THR A 209 6.05 -4.77 37.32
C THR A 209 5.53 -5.89 36.39
N PRO A 210 4.29 -5.79 35.87
CA PRO A 210 3.76 -6.76 34.89
C PRO A 210 4.38 -6.61 33.48
N ALA A 211 5.21 -5.60 33.26
CA ALA A 211 5.81 -5.32 31.95
C ALA A 211 6.55 -6.53 31.37
N LEU A 212 6.32 -6.85 30.10
CA LEU A 212 7.00 -7.94 29.42
C LEU A 212 8.52 -7.70 29.43
N PHE A 213 8.98 -6.59 28.83
CA PHE A 213 10.40 -6.24 28.78
C PHE A 213 10.84 -5.33 29.92
N LEU A 214 11.91 -5.74 30.62
CA LEU A 214 12.51 -5.01 31.74
C LEU A 214 13.88 -4.43 31.42
N GLY A 215 14.13 -3.21 31.88
CA GLY A 215 15.48 -2.65 31.95
C GLY A 215 16.34 -3.36 33.00
N LEU A 216 17.65 -3.08 33.01
CA LEU A 216 18.62 -3.71 33.93
C LEU A 216 18.34 -3.47 35.42
N ARG A 217 17.55 -2.43 35.73
CA ARG A 217 17.09 -2.07 37.09
C ARG A 217 15.69 -2.63 37.41
N GLY A 218 15.19 -3.60 36.65
CA GLY A 218 13.88 -4.24 36.89
C GLY A 218 12.64 -3.37 36.68
N ARG A 219 12.78 -2.17 36.09
CA ARG A 219 11.66 -1.31 35.67
C ARG A 219 11.27 -1.62 34.22
N ARG A 220 10.06 -1.26 33.81
CA ARG A 220 9.62 -1.33 32.40
C ARG A 220 10.67 -0.69 31.49
N MET A 221 11.02 -1.40 30.41
CA MET A 221 11.96 -0.91 29.41
C MET A 221 11.45 0.40 28.78
N SER A 222 12.32 1.41 28.68
CA SER A 222 11.97 2.66 28.02
C SER A 222 12.09 2.51 26.49
N ARG A 223 11.36 3.35 25.75
CA ARG A 223 11.51 3.43 24.28
C ARG A 223 12.95 3.72 23.86
N GLN A 224 13.64 4.58 24.62
CA GLN A 224 15.04 4.90 24.35
C GLN A 224 15.94 3.68 24.54
N ALA A 225 15.76 2.93 25.64
CA ALA A 225 16.57 1.74 25.89
C ALA A 225 16.37 0.67 24.81
N ALA A 226 15.13 0.45 24.35
CA ALA A 226 14.83 -0.45 23.23
C ALA A 226 15.44 0.05 21.91
N TRP A 227 15.42 1.36 21.67
CA TRP A 227 16.08 1.97 20.52
C TRP A 227 17.59 1.75 20.52
N ASP A 228 18.22 1.88 21.69
CA ASP A 228 19.66 1.64 21.84
C ASP A 228 20.01 0.15 21.60
N VAL A 229 19.11 -0.79 21.92
CA VAL A 229 19.28 -2.22 21.57
C VAL A 229 19.33 -2.41 20.06
N ILE A 230 18.36 -1.85 19.33
CA ILE A 230 18.29 -1.93 17.87
C ILE A 230 19.55 -1.34 17.22
N HIS A 231 20.00 -0.19 17.71
CA HIS A 231 21.22 0.44 17.19
C HIS A 231 22.48 -0.40 17.46
N ARG A 232 22.67 -0.91 18.68
CA ARG A 232 23.81 -1.77 18.98
C ARG A 232 23.80 -3.07 18.16
N ALA A 233 22.61 -3.63 17.92
CA ALA A 233 22.45 -4.78 17.04
C ALA A 233 22.85 -4.43 15.58
N ALA A 234 22.39 -3.30 15.07
CA ALA A 234 22.71 -2.83 13.72
C ALA A 234 24.20 -2.52 13.54
N GLU A 235 24.83 -1.92 14.55
CA GLU A 235 26.28 -1.68 14.56
C GLU A 235 27.07 -3.00 14.53
N ARG A 236 26.70 -3.98 15.37
CA ARG A 236 27.31 -5.31 15.37
C ARG A 236 27.11 -6.07 14.06
N ALA A 237 25.97 -5.86 13.40
CA ALA A 237 25.67 -6.43 12.09
C ALA A 237 26.34 -5.71 10.91
N GLY A 238 27.08 -4.60 11.16
CA GLY A 238 27.74 -3.83 10.10
C GLY A 238 26.78 -2.96 9.26
N LEU A 239 25.56 -2.70 9.72
CA LEU A 239 24.48 -2.03 8.98
C LEU A 239 24.50 -0.49 9.08
N GLY A 240 25.70 0.09 9.18
CA GLY A 240 25.92 1.50 9.58
C GLY A 240 25.27 2.58 8.68
N ALA A 241 24.72 2.24 7.51
CA ALA A 241 24.08 3.18 6.58
C ALA A 241 22.55 3.02 6.44
N SER A 242 21.95 1.91 6.91
CA SER A 242 20.51 1.63 6.75
C SER A 242 19.70 1.87 8.03
N VAL A 243 20.35 1.98 9.19
CA VAL A 243 19.69 2.26 10.47
C VAL A 243 20.18 3.60 11.03
N SER A 244 19.71 4.72 10.46
CA SER A 244 19.98 6.04 11.06
C SER A 244 18.87 7.08 10.85
N PRO A 245 18.55 7.89 11.88
CA PRO A 245 17.77 9.10 11.71
C PRO A 245 18.56 10.13 10.88
N ALA A 246 17.84 10.97 10.15
CA ALA A 246 18.45 12.04 9.37
C ALA A 246 19.39 12.95 10.19
N ARG A 247 20.70 12.90 9.91
CA ARG A 247 21.59 14.05 9.59
C ARG A 247 23.08 13.63 9.54
N ARG A 248 23.66 13.60 8.33
CA ARG A 248 24.83 14.36 7.81
C ARG A 248 25.50 13.64 6.63
N GLY A 249 25.62 14.35 5.51
CA GLY A 249 26.77 14.37 4.56
C GLY A 249 27.14 13.14 3.71
N CYS A 250 26.89 13.23 2.39
CA CYS A 250 27.83 13.00 1.25
C CYS A 250 28.88 11.86 1.36
N ARG A 251 29.06 10.88 0.45
CA ARG A 251 29.09 10.84 -1.05
C ARG A 251 29.04 9.37 -1.56
N ARG A 252 28.60 9.20 -2.82
CA ARG A 252 28.97 8.23 -3.91
C ARG A 252 29.51 6.83 -3.49
N ALA A 253 29.12 5.68 -4.07
CA ALA A 253 29.02 5.37 -5.49
C ALA A 253 28.45 3.94 -5.75
N ARG A 254 27.77 3.79 -6.90
CA ARG A 254 27.82 2.70 -7.92
C ARG A 254 27.50 1.24 -7.55
N GLY A 255 26.31 0.83 -8.01
CA GLY A 255 25.94 -0.33 -8.86
C GLY A 255 26.75 -1.63 -8.92
N ALA A 256 26.03 -2.74 -8.88
CA ALA A 256 26.18 -3.95 -9.72
C ALA A 256 24.93 -4.82 -9.53
N GLY A 257 24.50 -5.53 -10.58
CA GLY A 257 23.26 -6.30 -10.58
C GLY A 257 23.42 -7.81 -10.36
N VAL A 258 22.32 -8.48 -10.72
CA VAL A 258 22.15 -9.90 -11.10
C VAL A 258 21.78 -10.91 -9.99
N ALA A 259 20.52 -11.36 -10.10
CA ALA A 259 19.94 -12.72 -10.01
C ALA A 259 20.33 -13.75 -8.93
N ARG A 260 19.27 -14.42 -8.46
CA ARG A 260 19.12 -15.81 -7.97
C ARG A 260 19.96 -16.26 -6.77
N ALA A 261 19.26 -16.54 -5.66
CA ALA A 261 19.36 -17.82 -4.94
C ALA A 261 18.16 -17.98 -4.00
N PHE A 262 17.40 -19.07 -4.17
CA PHE A 262 16.57 -19.68 -3.14
C PHE A 262 17.25 -21.01 -2.82
N VAL A 263 17.24 -21.39 -1.53
CA VAL A 263 17.63 -22.66 -0.87
C VAL A 263 18.71 -22.44 0.20
N GLY A 264 18.36 -22.78 1.45
CA GLY A 264 19.32 -23.24 2.46
C GLY A 264 19.37 -22.48 3.79
N ARG A 265 18.47 -22.80 4.73
CA ARG A 265 18.90 -23.05 6.12
C ARG A 265 18.32 -24.40 6.52
N ASP A 266 19.19 -25.39 6.54
CA ASP A 266 18.89 -26.75 6.96
C ASP A 266 18.59 -26.80 8.46
N ASP A 267 17.53 -27.53 8.80
CA ASP A 267 17.11 -27.88 10.15
C ASP A 267 17.75 -29.24 10.52
N PRO A 268 18.65 -29.32 11.52
CA PRO A 268 19.42 -30.53 11.77
C PRO A 268 18.65 -31.67 12.48
N ASP A 269 17.36 -31.50 12.84
CA ASP A 269 16.65 -32.49 13.68
C ASP A 269 15.48 -33.25 13.03
N LEU A 270 15.36 -33.22 11.69
CA LEU A 270 14.37 -34.02 10.96
C LEU A 270 15.07 -34.99 10.00
N HIS A 271 15.31 -36.23 10.47
CA HIS A 271 15.04 -37.50 9.76
C HIS A 271 15.86 -38.66 10.33
N ALA A 272 15.24 -39.40 11.27
CA ALA A 272 15.53 -40.81 11.49
C ALA A 272 14.60 -41.65 10.59
N GLY A 273 15.14 -42.53 9.76
CA GLY A 273 14.37 -43.57 9.07
C GLY A 273 14.81 -43.91 7.65
N HIS A 274 15.63 -44.96 7.53
CA HIS A 274 15.82 -45.88 6.39
C HIS A 274 15.43 -45.45 4.96
N SER A 275 16.41 -45.41 4.04
CA SER A 275 16.70 -46.51 3.09
C SER A 275 17.74 -46.07 2.06
N ARG A 276 18.54 -47.03 1.59
CA ARG A 276 19.76 -46.86 0.81
C ARG A 276 19.47 -46.61 -0.67
N TYR A 277 20.19 -45.68 -1.30
CA TYR A 277 20.58 -45.78 -2.71
C TYR A 277 21.83 -44.92 -2.98
N THR A 278 22.89 -45.54 -3.48
CA THR A 278 24.06 -44.93 -4.18
C THR A 278 23.98 -45.42 -5.63
N PRO A 279 24.37 -44.65 -6.68
CA PRO A 279 25.74 -44.15 -6.98
C PRO A 279 25.69 -42.74 -7.64
N GLY A 280 26.71 -42.03 -8.12
CA GLY A 280 28.13 -42.24 -8.45
C GLY A 280 28.51 -41.18 -9.50
N ASP A 281 29.65 -40.52 -9.29
CA ASP A 281 30.57 -39.82 -10.21
C ASP A 281 30.06 -39.08 -11.47
N VAL A 282 30.29 -37.76 -11.48
CA VAL A 282 30.37 -36.94 -12.71
C VAL A 282 31.78 -36.37 -12.86
N HIS A 283 32.46 -36.83 -13.91
CA HIS A 283 33.62 -36.20 -14.53
C HIS A 283 33.26 -34.85 -15.16
N GLY A 284 34.21 -33.92 -15.15
CA GLY A 284 34.04 -32.52 -15.53
C GLY A 284 34.02 -32.19 -17.02
N PHE A 285 33.91 -30.88 -17.28
CA PHE A 285 34.13 -30.24 -18.58
C PHE A 285 34.83 -28.86 -18.40
N PRO A 286 35.52 -28.34 -19.45
CA PRO A 286 36.68 -27.43 -19.39
C PRO A 286 36.33 -25.93 -19.59
N PRO A 287 37.30 -24.99 -19.53
CA PRO A 287 37.03 -23.56 -19.46
C PRO A 287 37.09 -22.80 -20.80
N ALA A 288 36.28 -21.72 -20.80
CA ALA A 288 36.41 -20.40 -21.43
C ALA A 288 37.26 -20.17 -22.70
N CYS A 289 36.61 -19.51 -23.68
CA CYS A 289 37.27 -18.74 -24.74
C CYS A 289 36.70 -17.31 -24.84
N SER A 290 37.61 -16.36 -24.59
CA SER A 290 37.94 -15.19 -25.42
C SER A 290 36.92 -14.08 -25.70
N LEU A 291 37.33 -12.83 -25.49
CA LEU A 291 37.73 -11.93 -26.59
C LEU A 291 38.36 -10.62 -26.10
N GLU A 292 39.42 -10.26 -26.81
CA GLU A 292 40.30 -9.12 -26.60
C GLU A 292 39.78 -7.82 -27.22
N SER A 293 40.28 -6.74 -26.62
CA SER A 293 40.30 -5.34 -27.02
C SER A 293 40.86 -5.07 -28.43
N THR A 294 40.28 -4.09 -29.13
CA THR A 294 41.04 -3.25 -30.09
C THR A 294 40.59 -1.78 -30.02
N LYS A 295 41.58 -0.89 -29.86
CA LYS A 295 41.55 0.57 -30.09
C LYS A 295 41.92 0.85 -31.54
N HIS A 296 41.46 1.97 -32.12
CA HIS A 296 42.16 2.94 -33.01
C HIS A 296 41.28 4.21 -33.08
N LEU A 297 41.72 5.42 -32.65
CA LEU A 297 42.41 6.51 -33.39
C LEU A 297 41.59 7.02 -34.60
N ARG A 298 41.32 8.30 -34.90
CA ARG A 298 41.92 9.62 -34.53
C ARG A 298 41.03 10.76 -35.10
N ASP A 299 41.17 11.95 -34.49
CA ASP A 299 41.17 13.33 -35.08
C ASP A 299 39.99 13.84 -35.94
N ALA A 300 39.65 15.12 -36.04
CA ALA A 300 40.00 16.39 -35.39
C ALA A 300 39.02 17.47 -35.96
N GLY A 301 38.91 18.63 -35.31
CA GLY A 301 38.31 19.82 -35.91
C GLY A 301 37.69 20.79 -34.89
N ALA A 302 38.41 21.86 -34.60
CA ALA A 302 38.09 22.94 -33.67
C ALA A 302 37.43 24.14 -34.39
N ASP A 303 37.32 25.25 -33.65
CA ASP A 303 36.97 26.64 -34.03
C ASP A 303 35.51 27.01 -33.68
N ASP A 304 35.17 28.13 -33.03
CA ASP A 304 35.92 29.31 -32.60
C ASP A 304 35.13 30.04 -31.49
N ALA A 305 35.82 30.85 -30.68
CA ALA A 305 35.26 31.68 -29.63
C ALA A 305 35.07 33.13 -30.10
N GLY A 306 34.12 33.89 -29.54
CA GLY A 306 34.09 35.34 -29.78
C GLY A 306 32.84 36.10 -29.30
N GLU A 307 32.96 36.68 -28.11
CA GLU A 307 32.58 38.05 -27.71
C GLU A 307 31.20 38.70 -27.99
N ARG A 308 30.71 39.36 -26.93
CA ARG A 308 29.53 40.26 -26.87
C ARG A 308 29.80 41.61 -27.55
N PRO A 309 28.73 42.35 -27.89
CA PRO A 309 28.62 43.69 -27.34
C PRO A 309 27.23 44.06 -26.80
N ASP A 310 27.22 45.20 -26.13
CA ASP A 310 26.21 45.79 -25.25
C ASP A 310 25.46 46.96 -25.96
N VAL A 311 24.40 47.46 -25.30
CA VAL A 311 23.83 48.83 -25.37
C VAL A 311 22.59 49.12 -26.27
N THR A 312 21.43 49.23 -25.58
CA THR A 312 20.25 50.16 -25.72
C THR A 312 19.35 50.17 -26.97
N ASN A 313 18.02 50.09 -26.78
CA ASN A 313 17.13 51.27 -26.67
C ASN A 313 15.69 50.86 -26.26
N GLN A 314 15.01 51.77 -25.56
CA GLN A 314 13.68 51.65 -24.95
C GLN A 314 12.54 51.73 -25.97
N THR A 315 11.46 50.97 -25.77
CA THR A 315 10.07 51.42 -26.01
C THR A 315 9.06 50.55 -25.21
N GLN A 316 8.27 51.17 -24.35
CA GLN A 316 7.01 50.65 -23.73
C GLN A 316 5.94 50.55 -24.84
N ASP A 317 4.88 49.74 -24.88
CA ASP A 317 4.05 48.84 -24.03
C ASP A 317 3.15 48.05 -25.07
N PRO A 318 2.12 47.20 -24.76
CA PRO A 318 1.71 46.48 -23.55
C PRO A 318 1.39 44.96 -23.80
N ALA A 319 1.00 44.27 -22.72
CA ALA A 319 0.32 42.97 -22.59
C ALA A 319 -0.13 42.18 -23.85
N ASP A 320 0.24 40.89 -23.94
CA ASP A 320 -0.70 39.78 -23.69
C ASP A 320 0.00 38.42 -23.65
N GLY A 321 -0.52 37.55 -22.78
CA GLY A 321 0.10 36.30 -22.39
C GLY A 321 0.05 35.20 -23.45
N ILE A 322 1.18 34.52 -23.61
CA ILE A 322 1.19 33.09 -23.93
C ILE A 322 2.10 32.45 -22.89
N ALA A 323 1.51 32.11 -21.74
CA ALA A 323 2.12 31.12 -20.87
C ALA A 323 2.16 29.82 -21.68
N SER A 324 3.36 29.34 -21.97
CA SER A 324 3.60 28.01 -22.50
C SER A 324 2.86 26.97 -21.64
N LEU A 325 1.77 26.42 -22.18
CA LEU A 325 1.05 25.29 -21.58
C LEU A 325 1.96 24.06 -21.69
N GLU A 326 2.81 23.86 -20.68
CA GLU A 326 3.42 22.55 -20.46
C GLU A 326 2.27 21.54 -20.26
N PRO A 327 2.25 20.40 -20.97
CA PRO A 327 1.16 19.44 -20.85
C PRO A 327 1.08 18.94 -19.41
N GLU A 328 -0.13 18.99 -18.83
CA GLU A 328 -0.40 18.54 -17.47
C GLU A 328 -0.02 17.07 -17.35
N VAL A 329 1.05 16.77 -16.59
CA VAL A 329 1.56 15.41 -16.42
C VAL A 329 0.61 14.63 -15.51
N GLY A 330 0.04 13.55 -16.04
CA GLY A 330 -0.86 12.66 -15.33
C GLY A 330 -0.16 11.85 -14.23
N PRO A 331 -0.94 11.18 -13.35
CA PRO A 331 -0.41 10.49 -12.17
C PRO A 331 0.62 9.39 -12.48
N ALA A 332 0.54 8.77 -13.66
CA ALA A 332 1.49 7.77 -14.14
C ALA A 332 2.78 8.36 -14.74
N GLY A 333 3.05 9.66 -14.55
CA GLY A 333 4.26 10.33 -15.05
C GLY A 333 4.28 10.59 -16.56
N ARG A 334 3.14 10.39 -17.24
CA ARG A 334 2.94 10.62 -18.68
C ARG A 334 2.02 11.82 -18.92
N PRO A 335 2.15 12.56 -20.03
CA PRO A 335 1.22 13.65 -20.37
C PRO A 335 -0.22 13.16 -20.30
N HIS A 336 -1.12 13.94 -19.69
CA HIS A 336 -2.54 13.56 -19.61
C HIS A 336 -3.12 13.36 -21.01
N ARG A 337 -3.50 12.12 -21.31
CA ARG A 337 -4.15 11.76 -22.57
C ARG A 337 -5.65 11.65 -22.34
N ASP A 338 -6.42 12.32 -23.19
CA ASP A 338 -7.85 12.06 -23.28
C ASP A 338 -8.06 10.94 -24.31
N PHE A 339 -8.59 9.80 -23.86
CA PHE A 339 -8.86 8.68 -24.75
C PHE A 339 -10.19 8.93 -25.47
N PRO A 340 -10.27 8.65 -26.79
CA PRO A 340 -11.48 8.91 -27.56
C PRO A 340 -12.64 8.06 -27.07
N GLU A 341 -13.87 8.57 -27.25
CA GLU A 341 -15.06 7.76 -27.05
C GLU A 341 -15.08 6.58 -28.04
N PRO A 342 -15.37 5.36 -27.56
CA PRO A 342 -15.36 4.20 -28.44
C PRO A 342 -16.51 4.28 -29.44
N ALA A 343 -16.23 3.98 -30.71
CA ALA A 343 -17.29 3.91 -31.71
C ALA A 343 -18.30 2.78 -31.37
N PRO A 344 -19.57 2.92 -31.77
CA PRO A 344 -20.54 1.82 -31.68
C PRO A 344 -20.06 0.60 -32.47
N LEU A 345 -20.31 -0.59 -31.92
CA LEU A 345 -19.98 -1.84 -32.59
C LEU A 345 -20.94 -2.08 -33.77
N ARG A 346 -20.41 -2.67 -34.85
CA ARG A 346 -21.20 -3.05 -36.04
C ARG A 346 -21.96 -4.38 -35.85
N SER A 347 -21.44 -5.22 -34.98
CA SER A 347 -21.98 -6.53 -34.60
C SER A 347 -21.44 -6.88 -33.22
N HIS A 348 -22.14 -7.76 -32.51
CA HIS A 348 -21.68 -8.27 -31.23
C HIS A 348 -20.97 -9.63 -31.37
N GLY A 349 -20.02 -9.88 -30.47
CA GLY A 349 -19.29 -11.14 -30.33
C GLY A 349 -18.28 -11.46 -31.45
N PRO A 350 -17.41 -12.47 -31.21
CA PRO A 350 -17.26 -13.22 -29.97
C PRO A 350 -16.51 -12.43 -28.89
N ALA A 351 -16.77 -12.77 -27.63
CA ALA A 351 -16.26 -12.04 -26.49
C ALA A 351 -14.75 -12.15 -26.34
N ARG A 352 -14.12 -11.03 -26.00
CA ARG A 352 -12.79 -11.05 -25.37
C ARG A 352 -12.95 -11.27 -23.86
N ILE A 353 -12.14 -12.15 -23.29
CA ILE A 353 -12.27 -12.61 -21.90
C ILE A 353 -11.13 -11.99 -21.09
N ILE A 354 -11.45 -11.26 -20.03
CA ILE A 354 -10.49 -10.49 -19.24
C ILE A 354 -10.62 -10.88 -17.77
N ALA A 355 -9.54 -11.37 -17.17
CA ALA A 355 -9.49 -11.63 -15.74
C ALA A 355 -9.02 -10.40 -14.95
N LEU A 356 -9.75 -10.06 -13.89
CA LEU A 356 -9.34 -9.08 -12.89
C LEU A 356 -8.75 -9.81 -11.68
N CYS A 357 -7.42 -9.87 -11.64
CA CYS A 357 -6.70 -10.78 -10.76
C CYS A 357 -5.62 -10.05 -9.93
N ASN A 358 -5.55 -10.37 -8.64
CA ASN A 358 -4.50 -9.93 -7.71
C ASN A 358 -4.57 -10.80 -6.45
N GLN A 359 -3.41 -11.27 -5.99
CA GLN A 359 -3.26 -12.05 -4.77
C GLN A 359 -3.74 -11.30 -3.52
N LYS A 360 -3.63 -9.97 -3.47
CA LYS A 360 -4.05 -9.18 -2.30
C LYS A 360 -5.57 -8.95 -2.32
N GLY A 361 -6.23 -9.20 -1.19
CA GLY A 361 -7.63 -8.81 -0.95
C GLY A 361 -7.78 -7.29 -0.80
N GLY A 362 -8.95 -6.75 -1.17
CA GLY A 362 -9.29 -5.34 -0.93
C GLY A 362 -8.59 -4.32 -1.83
N VAL A 363 -7.97 -4.74 -2.94
CA VAL A 363 -7.31 -3.85 -3.92
C VAL A 363 -8.25 -3.31 -5.00
N GLY A 364 -9.56 -3.45 -4.83
CA GLY A 364 -10.55 -2.95 -5.79
C GLY A 364 -10.78 -3.82 -7.02
N LYS A 365 -10.56 -5.16 -6.96
CA LYS A 365 -10.89 -6.10 -8.06
C LYS A 365 -12.37 -6.07 -8.43
N THR A 366 -13.23 -6.48 -7.50
CA THR A 366 -14.69 -6.44 -7.64
C THR A 366 -15.22 -5.06 -7.99
N THR A 367 -14.71 -4.02 -7.33
CA THR A 367 -15.07 -2.64 -7.64
C THR A 367 -14.71 -2.27 -9.07
N THR A 368 -13.55 -2.72 -9.57
CA THR A 368 -13.16 -2.50 -10.96
C THR A 368 -14.05 -3.29 -11.90
N THR A 369 -14.34 -4.57 -11.61
CA THR A 369 -15.19 -5.43 -12.44
C THR A 369 -16.58 -4.82 -12.65
N ILE A 370 -17.25 -4.41 -11.56
CA ILE A 370 -18.59 -3.79 -11.59
C ILE A 370 -18.57 -2.54 -12.47
N ASN A 371 -17.65 -1.62 -12.18
CA ASN A 371 -17.69 -0.29 -12.79
C ASN A 371 -17.14 -0.27 -14.21
N LEU A 372 -16.15 -1.13 -14.51
CA LEU A 372 -15.68 -1.32 -15.88
C LEU A 372 -16.74 -2.02 -16.74
N GLY A 373 -17.44 -3.03 -16.19
CA GLY A 373 -18.52 -3.69 -16.91
C GLY A 373 -19.65 -2.72 -17.24
N ALA A 374 -20.07 -1.91 -16.26
CA ALA A 374 -21.10 -0.89 -16.47
C ALA A 374 -20.70 0.19 -17.49
N THR A 375 -19.45 0.66 -17.47
CA THR A 375 -18.99 1.67 -18.46
C THR A 375 -18.82 1.10 -19.85
N LEU A 376 -18.40 -0.16 -19.99
CA LEU A 376 -18.37 -0.83 -21.29
C LEU A 376 -19.78 -1.01 -21.87
N ALA A 377 -20.74 -1.37 -21.02
CA ALA A 377 -22.16 -1.44 -21.38
C ALA A 377 -22.72 -0.06 -21.77
N GLU A 378 -22.37 0.99 -21.05
CA GLU A 378 -22.70 2.40 -21.40
C GLU A 378 -22.17 2.77 -22.79
N TYR A 379 -21.02 2.23 -23.21
CA TYR A 379 -20.49 2.38 -24.57
C TYR A 379 -21.05 1.37 -25.59
N GLY A 380 -22.11 0.64 -25.26
CA GLY A 380 -22.82 -0.24 -26.18
C GLY A 380 -22.17 -1.62 -26.39
N ARG A 381 -21.33 -2.08 -25.46
CA ARG A 381 -20.83 -3.47 -25.45
C ARG A 381 -21.81 -4.35 -24.68
N ARG A 382 -22.01 -5.59 -25.12
CA ARG A 382 -22.64 -6.65 -24.32
C ARG A 382 -21.59 -7.25 -23.39
N VAL A 383 -21.79 -7.12 -22.09
CA VAL A 383 -20.83 -7.53 -21.08
C VAL A 383 -21.41 -8.64 -20.22
N LEU A 384 -20.64 -9.71 -20.04
CA LEU A 384 -20.91 -10.73 -19.03
C LEU A 384 -19.87 -10.63 -17.92
N ALA A 385 -20.30 -10.40 -16.70
CA ALA A 385 -19.44 -10.47 -15.52
C ALA A 385 -19.55 -11.86 -14.89
N VAL A 386 -18.42 -12.47 -14.51
CA VAL A 386 -18.37 -13.79 -13.88
C VAL A 386 -17.82 -13.59 -12.48
N ASP A 387 -18.66 -13.82 -11.48
CA ASP A 387 -18.24 -13.80 -10.08
C ASP A 387 -17.42 -15.07 -9.84
N PHE A 388 -16.11 -14.91 -9.62
CA PHE A 388 -15.20 -16.04 -9.39
C PHE A 388 -14.49 -15.91 -8.05
N ASP A 389 -15.25 -15.42 -7.07
CA ASP A 389 -14.89 -15.35 -5.66
C ASP A 389 -16.00 -16.01 -4.81
N PRO A 390 -15.69 -16.99 -3.94
CA PRO A 390 -16.68 -17.59 -3.05
C PRO A 390 -17.44 -16.60 -2.15
N GLN A 391 -16.95 -15.37 -1.99
CA GLN A 391 -17.65 -14.31 -1.27
C GLN A 391 -18.88 -13.75 -2.03
N GLY A 392 -19.00 -13.98 -3.34
CA GLY A 392 -20.15 -13.51 -4.13
C GLY A 392 -20.28 -11.98 -4.20
N ALA A 393 -19.17 -11.25 -4.03
CA ALA A 393 -19.19 -9.81 -3.85
C ALA A 393 -19.59 -9.04 -5.12
N LEU A 394 -19.27 -9.59 -6.30
CA LEU A 394 -19.67 -9.00 -7.59
C LEU A 394 -21.18 -9.06 -7.76
N SER A 395 -21.77 -10.24 -7.53
CA SER A 395 -23.21 -10.48 -7.65
C SER A 395 -24.00 -9.57 -6.71
N ALA A 396 -23.58 -9.53 -5.43
CA ALA A 396 -24.19 -8.67 -4.43
C ALA A 396 -24.05 -7.17 -4.78
N GLY A 397 -22.88 -6.76 -5.31
CA GLY A 397 -22.64 -5.38 -5.72
C GLY A 397 -23.45 -4.93 -6.94
N LEU A 398 -24.02 -5.85 -7.71
CA LEU A 398 -24.92 -5.60 -8.84
C LEU A 398 -26.40 -5.83 -8.50
N GLY A 399 -26.71 -6.12 -7.22
CA GLY A 399 -28.09 -6.30 -6.74
C GLY A 399 -28.72 -7.66 -7.10
N VAL A 400 -27.92 -8.63 -7.56
CA VAL A 400 -28.41 -9.95 -7.97
C VAL A 400 -28.41 -10.91 -6.78
N GLN A 401 -29.54 -11.57 -6.55
CA GLN A 401 -29.70 -12.60 -5.53
C GLN A 401 -29.23 -13.95 -6.07
N THR A 402 -28.44 -14.69 -5.30
CA THR A 402 -27.73 -15.90 -5.76
C THR A 402 -28.38 -17.20 -5.32
N HIS A 403 -29.50 -17.15 -4.60
CA HIS A 403 -30.07 -18.33 -3.92
C HIS A 403 -30.96 -19.22 -4.81
N ASP A 404 -31.56 -18.69 -5.87
CA ASP A 404 -32.58 -19.39 -6.66
C ASP A 404 -32.11 -19.80 -8.07
N ALA A 405 -30.83 -19.59 -8.40
CA ALA A 405 -30.27 -19.86 -9.72
C ALA A 405 -28.98 -20.70 -9.63
N PRO A 406 -28.67 -21.51 -10.66
CA PRO A 406 -27.36 -22.15 -10.79
C PRO A 406 -26.24 -21.11 -10.75
N THR A 407 -25.15 -21.47 -10.08
CA THR A 407 -23.97 -20.61 -9.89
C THR A 407 -22.81 -21.08 -10.77
N ILE A 408 -21.74 -20.28 -10.81
CA ILE A 408 -20.51 -20.69 -11.48
C ILE A 408 -19.95 -22.01 -10.90
N TYR A 409 -20.15 -22.27 -9.61
CA TYR A 409 -19.74 -23.52 -8.97
C TYR A 409 -20.43 -24.73 -9.63
N ASP A 410 -21.75 -24.64 -9.84
CA ASP A 410 -22.53 -25.70 -10.46
C ASP A 410 -22.08 -25.96 -11.90
N LEU A 411 -21.76 -24.89 -12.64
CA LEU A 411 -21.23 -24.97 -14.00
C LEU A 411 -19.82 -25.60 -14.08
N LEU A 412 -19.00 -25.43 -13.04
CA LEU A 412 -17.69 -26.08 -12.98
C LEU A 412 -17.80 -27.59 -12.74
N LEU A 413 -18.78 -28.03 -11.95
CA LEU A 413 -18.92 -29.44 -11.56
C LEU A 413 -19.83 -30.26 -12.48
N SER A 414 -20.82 -29.62 -13.10
CA SER A 414 -21.82 -30.32 -13.91
C SER A 414 -21.85 -29.80 -15.34
N ARG A 415 -21.53 -30.68 -16.29
CA ARG A 415 -21.67 -30.39 -17.72
C ARG A 415 -23.11 -30.40 -18.22
N SER A 416 -24.06 -30.90 -17.41
CA SER A 416 -25.47 -30.96 -17.80
C SER A 416 -26.22 -29.65 -17.58
N ILE A 417 -25.61 -28.69 -16.90
CA ILE A 417 -26.18 -27.36 -16.68
C ILE A 417 -25.71 -26.45 -17.82
N GLU A 418 -26.66 -25.78 -18.46
CA GLU A 418 -26.34 -24.81 -19.49
C GLU A 418 -25.97 -23.46 -18.86
N PRO A 419 -24.91 -22.78 -19.31
CA PRO A 419 -24.50 -21.49 -18.74
C PRO A 419 -25.60 -20.44 -18.86
N ALA A 420 -26.45 -20.53 -19.89
CA ALA A 420 -27.62 -19.68 -20.05
C ALA A 420 -28.57 -19.72 -18.85
N ASP A 421 -28.69 -20.86 -18.16
CA ASP A 421 -29.55 -21.00 -16.98
C ASP A 421 -28.96 -20.32 -15.74
N ALA A 422 -27.64 -20.10 -15.72
CA ALA A 422 -26.93 -19.44 -14.63
C ALA A 422 -26.82 -17.92 -14.83
N ILE A 423 -26.97 -17.43 -16.07
CA ILE A 423 -26.86 -16.00 -16.40
C ILE A 423 -28.04 -15.25 -15.81
N GLN A 424 -27.73 -14.20 -15.04
CA GLN A 424 -28.71 -13.29 -14.44
C GLN A 424 -28.56 -11.90 -15.05
N HIS A 425 -29.68 -11.30 -15.45
CA HIS A 425 -29.70 -9.90 -15.88
C HIS A 425 -29.55 -8.96 -14.69
N THR A 426 -28.76 -7.90 -14.86
CA THR A 426 -28.64 -6.85 -13.84
C THR A 426 -29.59 -5.69 -14.14
N MET A 427 -29.65 -4.71 -13.25
CA MET A 427 -30.38 -3.46 -13.50
C MET A 427 -29.73 -2.59 -14.60
N VAL A 428 -28.48 -2.88 -14.95
CA VAL A 428 -27.72 -2.16 -15.97
C VAL A 428 -27.92 -2.84 -17.32
N GLU A 429 -28.55 -2.13 -18.25
CA GLU A 429 -28.77 -2.63 -19.61
C GLU A 429 -27.44 -3.00 -20.30
N GLY A 430 -27.38 -4.21 -20.87
CA GLY A 430 -26.17 -4.72 -21.52
C GLY A 430 -25.11 -5.30 -20.60
N LEU A 431 -25.36 -5.37 -19.28
CA LEU A 431 -24.50 -6.03 -18.30
C LEU A 431 -25.24 -7.18 -17.61
N ASP A 432 -24.75 -8.39 -17.82
CA ASP A 432 -25.24 -9.62 -17.20
C ASP A 432 -24.19 -10.20 -16.23
N VAL A 433 -24.61 -11.09 -15.33
CA VAL A 433 -23.71 -11.72 -14.36
C VAL A 433 -23.96 -13.23 -14.22
N ILE A 434 -22.89 -14.03 -14.12
CA ILE A 434 -22.95 -15.39 -13.58
C ILE A 434 -22.54 -15.32 -12.11
N PRO A 435 -23.42 -15.70 -11.17
CA PRO A 435 -23.16 -15.52 -9.75
C PRO A 435 -22.26 -16.59 -9.16
N ALA A 436 -21.69 -16.28 -7.98
CA ALA A 436 -21.00 -17.22 -7.12
C ALA A 436 -21.59 -17.21 -5.71
N ASN A 437 -21.34 -18.29 -4.99
CA ASN A 437 -21.71 -18.45 -3.59
C ASN A 437 -20.56 -19.15 -2.83
N ILE A 438 -20.80 -19.39 -1.54
CA ILE A 438 -19.80 -20.03 -0.66
C ILE A 438 -19.38 -21.43 -1.13
N ASP A 439 -20.22 -22.14 -1.88
CA ASP A 439 -19.94 -23.50 -2.37
C ASP A 439 -18.75 -23.52 -3.34
N LEU A 440 -18.47 -22.41 -4.03
CA LEU A 440 -17.28 -22.25 -4.86
C LEU A 440 -15.97 -22.52 -4.10
N SER A 441 -15.94 -22.33 -2.78
CA SER A 441 -14.78 -22.67 -1.95
C SER A 441 -14.46 -24.17 -1.95
N ALA A 442 -15.47 -25.03 -2.13
CA ALA A 442 -15.28 -26.48 -2.24
C ALA A 442 -14.79 -26.92 -3.63
N ALA A 443 -14.90 -26.04 -4.65
CA ALA A 443 -14.49 -26.37 -6.01
C ALA A 443 -13.02 -26.80 -6.09
N GLU A 444 -12.11 -26.15 -5.36
CA GLU A 444 -10.69 -26.51 -5.42
C GLU A 444 -10.42 -27.95 -5.00
N VAL A 445 -11.22 -28.50 -4.08
CA VAL A 445 -11.13 -29.90 -3.65
C VAL A 445 -11.77 -30.84 -4.67
N HIS A 446 -12.97 -30.51 -5.16
CA HIS A 446 -13.69 -31.35 -6.12
C HIS A 446 -12.98 -31.43 -7.47
N LEU A 447 -12.36 -30.34 -7.90
CA LEU A 447 -11.64 -30.27 -9.17
C LEU A 447 -10.32 -31.05 -9.15
N VAL A 448 -9.80 -31.49 -7.99
CA VAL A 448 -8.51 -32.22 -7.93
C VAL A 448 -8.55 -33.50 -8.78
N THR A 449 -9.68 -34.20 -8.81
CA THR A 449 -9.83 -35.47 -9.54
C THR A 449 -10.21 -35.27 -11.00
N GLU A 450 -10.58 -34.05 -11.39
CA GLU A 450 -11.03 -33.76 -12.75
C GLU A 450 -9.87 -33.73 -13.75
N VAL A 451 -10.11 -34.29 -14.93
CA VAL A 451 -9.16 -34.25 -16.04
C VAL A 451 -9.19 -32.87 -16.68
N ALA A 452 -8.02 -32.28 -16.92
CA ALA A 452 -7.88 -30.91 -17.44
C ALA A 452 -8.63 -29.87 -16.58
N ARG A 453 -8.57 -30.07 -15.25
CA ARG A 453 -9.23 -29.22 -14.24
C ARG A 453 -8.89 -27.74 -14.33
N GLU A 454 -7.75 -27.38 -14.91
CA GLU A 454 -7.32 -26.00 -15.15
C GLU A 454 -8.07 -25.34 -16.33
N GLN A 455 -8.76 -26.12 -17.16
CA GLN A 455 -9.44 -25.66 -18.39
C GLN A 455 -10.97 -25.68 -18.31
N ILE A 456 -11.54 -26.06 -17.16
CA ILE A 456 -12.98 -26.26 -17.03
C ILE A 456 -13.74 -24.94 -17.28
N LEU A 457 -13.31 -23.85 -16.65
CA LEU A 457 -13.92 -22.54 -16.86
C LEU A 457 -13.85 -22.11 -18.33
N ALA A 458 -12.75 -22.39 -19.02
CA ALA A 458 -12.61 -22.07 -20.45
C ALA A 458 -13.65 -22.83 -21.31
N GLY A 459 -13.97 -24.07 -20.94
CA GLY A 459 -15.04 -24.85 -21.56
C GLY A 459 -16.43 -24.26 -21.33
N VAL A 460 -16.70 -23.77 -20.12
CA VAL A 460 -17.96 -23.10 -19.75
C VAL A 460 -18.13 -21.82 -20.57
N LEU A 461 -17.14 -20.91 -20.52
CA LEU A 461 -17.25 -19.57 -21.13
C LEU A 461 -17.28 -19.62 -22.66
N ARG A 462 -16.65 -20.63 -23.29
CA ARG A 462 -16.69 -20.79 -24.75
C ARG A 462 -18.12 -20.94 -25.30
N ARG A 463 -19.04 -21.50 -24.52
CA ARG A 463 -20.44 -21.71 -24.93
C ARG A 463 -21.25 -20.42 -25.02
N VAL A 464 -20.87 -19.39 -24.26
CA VAL A 464 -21.57 -18.09 -24.19
C VAL A 464 -20.78 -16.95 -24.84
N ALA A 465 -19.49 -17.15 -25.12
CA ALA A 465 -18.66 -16.15 -25.77
C ALA A 465 -19.25 -15.55 -27.07
N PRO A 466 -19.99 -16.28 -27.94
CA PRO A 466 -20.59 -15.67 -29.13
C PRO A 466 -21.61 -14.57 -28.85
N ASP A 467 -22.23 -14.54 -27.66
CA ASP A 467 -23.36 -13.64 -27.35
C ASP A 467 -22.93 -12.30 -26.71
N TYR A 468 -21.67 -12.21 -26.30
CA TYR A 468 -21.10 -11.05 -25.60
C TYR A 468 -19.89 -10.49 -26.34
N ASP A 469 -19.57 -9.22 -26.11
CA ASP A 469 -18.35 -8.57 -26.61
C ASP A 469 -17.20 -8.69 -25.62
N VAL A 470 -17.53 -8.73 -24.33
CA VAL A 470 -16.56 -8.82 -23.24
C VAL A 470 -17.09 -9.74 -22.15
N ILE A 471 -16.24 -10.64 -21.66
CA ILE A 471 -16.46 -11.37 -20.42
C ILE A 471 -15.43 -10.92 -19.40
N LEU A 472 -15.87 -10.40 -18.25
CA LEU A 472 -15.01 -9.99 -17.15
C LEU A 472 -15.06 -11.03 -16.03
N ILE A 473 -13.92 -11.55 -15.59
CA ILE A 473 -13.85 -12.54 -14.50
C ILE A 473 -13.31 -11.85 -13.24
N ASP A 474 -14.12 -11.79 -12.17
CA ASP A 474 -13.68 -11.26 -10.87
C ASP A 474 -13.02 -12.37 -10.03
N CYS A 475 -11.69 -12.38 -9.95
CA CYS A 475 -10.95 -13.43 -9.27
C CYS A 475 -10.95 -13.27 -7.74
N GLN A 476 -11.02 -14.36 -6.97
CA GLN A 476 -10.69 -14.37 -5.55
C GLN A 476 -9.25 -13.89 -5.24
N PRO A 477 -8.95 -13.43 -4.00
CA PRO A 477 -7.60 -13.04 -3.58
C PRO A 477 -6.69 -14.25 -3.27
N SER A 478 -6.52 -15.14 -4.24
CA SER A 478 -5.65 -16.31 -4.14
C SER A 478 -4.88 -16.52 -5.45
N LEU A 479 -3.87 -17.40 -5.42
CA LEU A 479 -3.19 -17.91 -6.62
C LEU A 479 -3.42 -19.43 -6.76
N GLY A 480 -4.58 -19.90 -6.28
CA GLY A 480 -4.98 -21.30 -6.28
C GLY A 480 -5.51 -21.77 -7.64
N LEU A 481 -6.19 -22.93 -7.64
CA LEU A 481 -6.67 -23.58 -8.86
C LEU A 481 -7.75 -22.75 -9.57
N LEU A 482 -8.58 -22.02 -8.83
CA LEU A 482 -9.57 -21.12 -9.44
C LEU A 482 -8.89 -19.98 -10.19
N THR A 483 -7.85 -19.37 -9.63
CA THR A 483 -7.10 -18.32 -10.33
C THR A 483 -6.45 -18.87 -11.60
N VAL A 484 -5.88 -20.08 -11.56
CA VAL A 484 -5.35 -20.75 -12.76
C VAL A 484 -6.43 -21.00 -13.81
N ASN A 485 -7.65 -21.39 -13.40
CA ASN A 485 -8.79 -21.53 -14.31
C ASN A 485 -9.16 -20.20 -14.99
N ALA A 486 -9.26 -19.12 -14.21
CA ALA A 486 -9.55 -17.79 -14.73
C ALA A 486 -8.50 -17.34 -15.76
N LEU A 487 -7.21 -17.50 -15.44
CA LEU A 487 -6.12 -17.17 -16.36
C LEU A 487 -6.14 -18.05 -17.62
N THR A 488 -6.39 -19.35 -17.46
CA THR A 488 -6.45 -20.30 -18.59
C THR A 488 -7.63 -20.00 -19.52
N ALA A 489 -8.74 -19.46 -19.01
CA ALA A 489 -9.89 -19.05 -19.80
C ALA A 489 -9.76 -17.65 -20.42
N SER A 490 -8.79 -16.84 -19.99
CA SER A 490 -8.71 -15.41 -20.34
C SER A 490 -7.84 -15.14 -21.57
N HIS A 491 -8.26 -14.18 -22.38
CA HIS A 491 -7.42 -13.59 -23.43
C HIS A 491 -6.50 -12.51 -22.86
N GLY A 492 -6.96 -11.80 -21.83
CA GLY A 492 -6.25 -10.70 -21.21
C GLY A 492 -6.36 -10.67 -19.69
N VAL A 493 -5.43 -10.00 -19.03
CA VAL A 493 -5.42 -9.81 -17.57
C VAL A 493 -5.27 -8.33 -17.25
N VAL A 494 -6.16 -7.84 -16.39
CA VAL A 494 -6.00 -6.55 -15.71
C VAL A 494 -5.62 -6.83 -14.26
N ILE A 495 -4.60 -6.13 -13.75
CA ILE A 495 -4.12 -6.26 -12.37
C ILE A 495 -4.46 -4.99 -11.59
N PRO A 496 -5.58 -4.94 -10.86
CA PRO A 496 -5.85 -3.87 -9.90
C PRO A 496 -4.84 -3.94 -8.76
N LEU A 497 -4.13 -2.84 -8.48
CA LEU A 497 -3.24 -2.73 -7.33
C LEU A 497 -3.61 -1.56 -6.44
N GLU A 498 -3.42 -1.70 -5.14
CA GLU A 498 -3.38 -0.57 -4.22
C GLU A 498 -1.95 -0.04 -4.17
N CYS A 499 -1.74 1.28 -4.29
CA CYS A 499 -0.42 1.90 -4.23
C CYS A 499 0.15 1.91 -2.80
N GLU A 500 0.47 0.72 -2.27
CA GLU A 500 1.13 0.49 -0.99
C GLU A 500 2.53 -0.12 -1.15
N TYR A 501 3.34 -0.03 -0.10
CA TYR A 501 4.75 -0.45 -0.09
C TYR A 501 5.03 -1.87 -0.63
N PHE A 502 4.13 -2.83 -0.39
CA PHE A 502 4.28 -4.22 -0.82
C PHE A 502 3.63 -4.54 -2.18
N ALA A 503 3.06 -3.55 -2.89
CA ALA A 503 2.34 -3.76 -4.14
C ALA A 503 3.19 -4.47 -5.21
N LEU A 504 4.46 -4.09 -5.34
CA LEU A 504 5.39 -4.65 -6.33
C LEU A 504 5.61 -6.17 -6.14
N ARG A 505 5.68 -6.65 -4.89
CA ARG A 505 5.91 -8.07 -4.60
C ARG A 505 4.71 -8.93 -5.03
N GLY A 506 3.49 -8.46 -4.72
CA GLY A 506 2.26 -9.15 -5.10
C GLY A 506 2.07 -9.20 -6.62
N VAL A 507 2.36 -8.09 -7.31
CA VAL A 507 2.31 -8.01 -8.77
C VAL A 507 3.35 -8.95 -9.41
N ALA A 508 4.59 -8.98 -8.89
CA ALA A 508 5.64 -9.86 -9.41
C ALA A 508 5.25 -11.35 -9.35
N LEU A 509 4.67 -11.80 -8.23
CA LEU A 509 4.23 -13.19 -8.09
C LEU A 509 3.07 -13.54 -9.03
N LEU A 510 2.14 -12.59 -9.25
CA LEU A 510 1.07 -12.78 -10.22
C LEU A 510 1.62 -12.84 -11.66
N ILE A 511 2.59 -12.00 -12.00
CA ILE A 511 3.24 -12.05 -13.31
C ILE A 511 3.92 -13.40 -13.54
N GLU A 512 4.69 -13.92 -12.57
CA GLU A 512 5.26 -15.26 -12.67
C GLU A 512 4.18 -16.34 -12.88
N THR A 513 3.02 -16.16 -12.26
CA THR A 513 1.89 -17.10 -12.41
C THR A 513 1.31 -17.01 -13.82
N ILE A 514 1.09 -15.80 -14.34
CA ILE A 514 0.64 -15.56 -15.72
C ILE A 514 1.63 -16.16 -16.72
N GLU A 515 2.94 -15.98 -16.52
CA GLU A 515 3.97 -16.55 -17.39
C GLU A 515 3.92 -18.09 -17.38
N LYS A 516 3.81 -18.72 -16.21
CA LYS A 516 3.67 -20.19 -16.10
C LYS A 516 2.41 -20.70 -16.80
N VAL A 517 1.28 -19.99 -16.67
CA VAL A 517 0.03 -20.32 -17.36
C VAL A 517 0.20 -20.14 -18.87
N ARG A 518 0.83 -19.06 -19.31
CA ARG A 518 1.10 -18.80 -20.72
C ARG A 518 1.93 -19.91 -21.36
N ASP A 519 2.97 -20.34 -20.69
CA ASP A 519 3.92 -21.33 -21.22
C ASP A 519 3.32 -22.76 -21.28
N ARG A 520 2.34 -23.07 -20.41
CA ARG A 520 1.87 -24.46 -20.22
C ARG A 520 0.42 -24.71 -20.59
N LEU A 521 -0.44 -23.69 -20.52
CA LEU A 521 -1.89 -23.86 -20.56
C LEU A 521 -2.58 -22.93 -21.57
N ASN A 522 -2.18 -21.66 -21.64
CA ASN A 522 -2.84 -20.66 -22.47
C ASN A 522 -1.83 -19.70 -23.13
N PRO A 523 -1.23 -20.07 -24.29
CA PRO A 523 -0.22 -19.25 -24.97
C PRO A 523 -0.70 -17.88 -25.45
N ALA A 524 -2.03 -17.66 -25.53
CA ALA A 524 -2.63 -16.42 -26.03
C ALA A 524 -2.87 -15.37 -24.94
N ILE A 525 -2.66 -15.69 -23.66
CA ILE A 525 -2.92 -14.75 -22.56
C ILE A 525 -1.95 -13.58 -22.58
N GLU A 526 -2.49 -12.37 -22.49
CA GLU A 526 -1.71 -11.13 -22.43
C GLU A 526 -1.98 -10.34 -21.14
N LEU A 527 -0.99 -9.56 -20.71
CA LEU A 527 -1.18 -8.55 -19.68
C LEU A 527 -1.67 -7.25 -20.36
N ASP A 528 -2.96 -6.96 -20.18
CA ASP A 528 -3.65 -5.79 -20.76
C ASP A 528 -3.30 -4.51 -20.00
N GLY A 529 -3.15 -4.61 -18.69
CA GLY A 529 -2.85 -3.43 -17.89
C GLY A 529 -2.70 -3.69 -16.39
N ILE A 530 -1.90 -2.83 -15.78
CA ILE A 530 -1.74 -2.72 -14.34
C ILE A 530 -2.48 -1.44 -13.91
N LEU A 531 -3.57 -1.59 -13.16
CA LEU A 531 -4.47 -0.50 -12.76
C LEU A 531 -4.14 -0.03 -11.35
N ALA A 532 -3.68 1.21 -11.21
CA ALA A 532 -3.51 1.83 -9.90
C ALA A 532 -4.87 2.24 -9.32
N THR A 533 -5.21 1.67 -8.16
CA THR A 533 -6.46 1.92 -7.45
C THR A 533 -6.23 2.53 -6.07
N MET A 534 -7.31 3.09 -5.52
CA MET A 534 -7.32 3.78 -4.22
C MET A 534 -6.21 4.83 -4.08
N TYR A 535 -5.84 5.44 -5.20
CA TYR A 535 -4.75 6.40 -5.30
C TYR A 535 -5.12 7.70 -4.56
N ASP A 536 -4.23 8.16 -3.68
CA ASP A 536 -4.34 9.48 -3.05
C ASP A 536 -3.13 10.35 -3.43
N ALA A 537 -3.35 11.22 -4.43
CA ALA A 537 -2.36 12.16 -4.95
C ALA A 537 -1.80 13.13 -3.90
N ARG A 538 -2.50 13.31 -2.77
CA ARG A 538 -2.06 14.18 -1.66
C ARG A 538 -0.99 13.52 -0.81
N THR A 539 -0.83 12.20 -0.92
CA THR A 539 0.15 11.44 -0.15
C THR A 539 1.40 11.18 -1.00
N LEU A 540 2.57 11.47 -0.43
CA LEU A 540 3.85 11.13 -1.07
C LEU A 540 4.01 9.62 -1.26
N HIS A 541 3.45 8.81 -0.36
CA HIS A 541 3.52 7.35 -0.44
C HIS A 541 2.85 6.82 -1.72
N SER A 542 1.60 7.19 -2.00
CA SER A 542 0.91 6.69 -3.19
C SER A 542 1.60 7.16 -4.49
N ARG A 543 2.17 8.37 -4.50
CA ARG A 543 2.93 8.91 -5.65
C ARG A 543 4.21 8.12 -5.91
N GLU A 544 5.05 7.95 -4.90
CA GLU A 544 6.33 7.23 -5.04
C GLU A 544 6.12 5.73 -5.31
N VAL A 545 5.07 5.12 -4.76
CA VAL A 545 4.73 3.73 -5.11
C VAL A 545 4.29 3.64 -6.56
N LEU A 546 3.43 4.55 -7.03
CA LEU A 546 3.00 4.57 -8.43
C LEU A 546 4.18 4.81 -9.38
N GLU A 547 5.07 5.75 -9.06
CA GLU A 547 6.30 6.01 -9.82
C GLU A 547 7.15 4.74 -9.95
N ARG A 548 7.38 4.00 -8.86
CA ARG A 548 8.11 2.73 -8.92
C ARG A 548 7.40 1.63 -9.71
N VAL A 549 6.08 1.59 -9.65
CA VAL A 549 5.28 0.65 -10.45
C VAL A 549 5.44 0.99 -11.94
N VAL A 550 5.42 2.29 -12.29
CA VAL A 550 5.71 2.76 -13.65
C VAL A 550 7.15 2.45 -14.06
N ASP A 551 8.14 2.70 -13.20
CA ASP A 551 9.55 2.37 -13.48
C ASP A 551 9.76 0.87 -13.73
N ALA A 552 9.05 0.02 -12.96
CA ALA A 552 9.20 -1.43 -13.05
C ALA A 552 8.46 -2.05 -14.24
N PHE A 553 7.30 -1.52 -14.61
CA PHE A 553 6.40 -2.15 -15.59
C PHE A 553 6.13 -1.30 -16.85
N GLY A 554 6.59 -0.05 -16.88
CA GLY A 554 6.52 0.85 -18.04
C GLY A 554 5.11 0.96 -18.61
N ASP A 555 5.00 0.69 -19.91
CA ASP A 555 3.75 0.81 -20.67
C ASP A 555 2.66 -0.17 -20.23
N LYS A 556 2.99 -1.20 -19.45
CA LYS A 556 1.99 -2.10 -18.86
C LYS A 556 1.18 -1.42 -17.76
N VAL A 557 1.64 -0.32 -17.19
CA VAL A 557 0.82 0.49 -16.27
C VAL A 557 -0.19 1.29 -17.08
N LEU A 558 -1.44 1.30 -16.63
CA LEU A 558 -2.48 2.14 -17.23
C LEU A 558 -2.25 3.61 -16.87
N GLU A 559 -2.59 4.51 -17.79
CA GLU A 559 -2.52 5.96 -17.58
C GLU A 559 -3.63 6.40 -16.62
N THR A 560 -4.80 5.78 -16.75
CA THR A 560 -5.93 5.99 -15.86
C THR A 560 -5.65 5.42 -14.47
N VAL A 561 -5.90 6.23 -13.44
CA VAL A 561 -5.82 5.81 -12.04
C VAL A 561 -7.17 6.01 -11.35
N ILE A 562 -7.51 5.09 -10.46
CA ILE A 562 -8.74 5.17 -9.68
C ILE A 562 -8.42 5.76 -8.30
N THR A 563 -8.97 6.94 -8.02
CA THR A 563 -8.73 7.65 -6.76
C THR A 563 -9.54 7.06 -5.61
N ARG A 564 -9.03 7.22 -4.38
CA ARG A 564 -9.77 6.82 -3.18
C ARG A 564 -10.97 7.75 -2.95
N THR A 565 -12.17 7.18 -2.85
CA THR A 565 -13.40 7.92 -2.50
C THR A 565 -14.29 7.11 -1.56
N VAL A 566 -15.07 7.81 -0.74
CA VAL A 566 -16.13 7.22 0.10
C VAL A 566 -17.33 6.75 -0.71
N LYS A 567 -17.46 7.20 -1.97
CA LYS A 567 -18.58 6.87 -2.83
C LYS A 567 -18.60 5.41 -3.31
N PHE A 568 -17.47 4.71 -3.32
CA PHE A 568 -17.44 3.30 -3.69
C PHE A 568 -18.17 2.43 -2.65
N PRO A 569 -17.84 2.50 -1.35
CA PRO A 569 -18.66 1.85 -0.32
C PRO A 569 -20.14 2.21 -0.39
N ASP A 570 -20.48 3.49 -0.58
CA ASP A 570 -21.87 3.92 -0.68
C ASP A 570 -22.60 3.27 -1.87
N ALA A 571 -21.95 3.22 -3.05
CA ALA A 571 -22.47 2.59 -4.25
C ALA A 571 -22.64 1.07 -4.08
N THR A 572 -21.68 0.40 -3.42
CA THR A 572 -21.78 -1.03 -3.08
C THR A 572 -22.97 -1.30 -2.17
N VAL A 573 -23.24 -0.45 -1.17
CA VAL A 573 -24.42 -0.57 -0.31
C VAL A 573 -25.71 -0.35 -1.08
N ALA A 574 -25.70 0.56 -2.07
CA ALA A 574 -26.83 0.77 -2.98
C ALA A 574 -27.01 -0.36 -4.01
N ALA A 575 -26.04 -1.28 -4.13
CA ALA A 575 -26.02 -2.37 -5.11
C ALA A 575 -26.13 -1.89 -6.57
N THR A 576 -25.52 -0.73 -6.86
CA THR A 576 -25.48 -0.13 -8.20
C THR A 576 -24.06 0.32 -8.54
N PRO A 577 -23.63 0.30 -9.81
CA PRO A 577 -22.34 0.87 -10.21
C PRO A 577 -22.24 2.37 -9.88
N ILE A 578 -21.00 2.85 -9.74
CA ILE A 578 -20.70 4.26 -9.45
C ILE A 578 -21.21 5.20 -10.54
N THR A 579 -21.27 4.73 -11.79
CA THR A 579 -21.77 5.49 -12.94
C THR A 579 -23.25 5.80 -12.84
N GLU A 580 -24.03 4.95 -12.17
CA GLU A 580 -25.45 5.17 -11.91
C GLU A 580 -25.66 5.86 -10.56
N PHE A 581 -24.94 5.43 -9.52
CA PHE A 581 -25.03 5.99 -8.17
C PHE A 581 -24.59 7.46 -8.10
N ALA A 582 -23.54 7.82 -8.84
CA ALA A 582 -22.92 9.14 -8.83
C ALA A 582 -22.33 9.50 -10.21
N PRO A 583 -23.17 9.71 -11.25
CA PRO A 583 -22.73 9.85 -12.65
C PRO A 583 -21.74 10.98 -12.90
N ASP A 584 -21.89 12.10 -12.19
CA ASP A 584 -21.06 13.31 -12.32
C ASP A 584 -19.82 13.30 -11.41
N HIS A 585 -19.63 12.25 -10.61
CA HIS A 585 -18.50 12.17 -9.69
C HIS A 585 -17.22 11.76 -10.42
N GLN A 586 -16.07 12.29 -9.97
CA GLN A 586 -14.75 12.02 -10.58
C GLN A 586 -14.47 10.52 -10.77
N ALA A 587 -14.90 9.67 -9.83
CA ALA A 587 -14.74 8.22 -9.91
C ALA A 587 -15.43 7.60 -11.14
N SER A 588 -16.62 8.09 -11.50
CA SER A 588 -17.36 7.66 -12.69
C SER A 588 -16.62 8.07 -13.96
N THR A 589 -16.12 9.31 -14.00
CA THR A 589 -15.25 9.79 -15.07
C THR A 589 -13.99 8.95 -15.20
N SER A 590 -13.35 8.56 -14.08
CA SER A 590 -12.17 7.69 -14.09
C SER A 590 -12.46 6.31 -14.68
N TYR A 591 -13.60 5.69 -14.37
CA TYR A 591 -13.95 4.39 -14.98
C TYR A 591 -14.34 4.50 -16.46
N ARG A 592 -14.97 5.62 -16.87
CA ARG A 592 -15.21 5.92 -18.29
C ARG A 592 -13.89 6.07 -19.05
N GLN A 593 -12.91 6.77 -18.48
CA GLN A 593 -11.57 6.89 -19.04
C GLN A 593 -10.84 5.54 -19.09
N LEU A 594 -10.97 4.72 -18.04
CA LEU A 594 -10.40 3.37 -18.02
C LEU A 594 -10.92 2.50 -19.15
N ALA A 595 -12.24 2.49 -19.37
CA ALA A 595 -12.85 1.76 -20.47
C ALA A 595 -12.35 2.24 -21.83
N ARG A 596 -12.28 3.57 -22.03
CA ARG A 596 -11.72 4.16 -23.26
C ARG A 596 -10.26 3.80 -23.47
N GLU A 597 -9.45 3.81 -22.42
CA GLU A 597 -8.04 3.41 -22.48
C GLU A 597 -7.89 1.94 -22.90
N LEU A 598 -8.68 1.03 -22.32
CA LEU A 598 -8.64 -0.39 -22.67
C LEU A 598 -9.07 -0.64 -24.12
N VAL A 599 -10.11 0.05 -24.61
CA VAL A 599 -10.50 -0.02 -26.02
C VAL A 599 -9.40 0.56 -26.92
N PHE A 600 -8.85 1.73 -26.54
CA PHE A 600 -7.78 2.38 -27.30
C PHE A 600 -6.52 1.50 -27.41
N ARG A 601 -6.20 0.74 -26.37
CA ARG A 601 -5.08 -0.22 -26.34
C ARG A 601 -5.38 -1.53 -27.08
N GLY A 602 -6.60 -1.72 -27.59
CA GLY A 602 -7.03 -2.95 -28.26
C GLY A 602 -7.32 -4.11 -27.30
N ALA A 603 -7.43 -3.85 -26.00
CA ALA A 603 -7.80 -4.85 -25.01
C ALA A 603 -9.31 -5.13 -25.00
N VAL A 604 -10.12 -4.24 -25.56
CA VAL A 604 -11.57 -4.42 -25.73
C VAL A 604 -11.97 -3.91 -27.12
N ALA A 605 -12.99 -4.53 -27.72
CA ALA A 605 -13.53 -4.15 -29.03
C ALA A 605 -14.20 -2.76 -29.04
#